data_AF-A0A835QFD0-F1
#
_entry.id   AF-A0A835QFD0-F1
#
_cell.length_a   1.000
_cell.length_b   1.000
_cell.length_c   1.000
_cell.angle_alpha   90.00
_cell.angle_beta   90.00
_cell.angle_gamma   90.00
#
_symmetry.space_group_name_H-M   'P 1'
#
loop_
_entity.id
_entity.type
_entity.pdbx_description
1 polymer ?
#
loop_
_entity_poly.entity_id
_entity_poly.type
_entity_poly.pdbx_seq_one_letter_code
_entity_poly.pdbx_strand_id
1 'polypeptide(L)'
;MELSALNEAGPWGNLLCEEDAGELDELSMESPAVGVLSGWRREVVFPEDSDESIAVFVEVETEHSPAVDYSSRLRSRSIDPAAREAAIAWILQVLAYYRLQPLTGYLAVNYMDRFLSVHRLPQANGWALQLLSVACLSLAAKIEETFVPSLLDLQVEGARFIFEPRTVCKMELLVLAALKWRLRSVTPFTFLDFFAYKVDPSGTHKRYLVSRASQTILAAIGDIEFLGHCSSSIAAASVICAVEEIPLLGLIDPREAVHWCIGLLREGIIECYRLMQKVVMRRARRSSPVVVRHIRMKTSSSFLSSFPANKRIRVGEEKETTHEAE
;
A
#
# COMPACT_ATOMS: atom_id res chain seq x y z
N MET A 1 -45.48 16.95 -20.72
CA MET A 1 -46.52 17.51 -19.83
C MET A 1 -46.53 16.68 -18.57
N GLU A 2 -46.28 17.13 -17.35
CA GLU A 2 -45.92 18.39 -16.67
C GLU A 2 -45.69 17.90 -15.22
N LEU A 3 -44.50 17.95 -14.59
CA LEU A 3 -43.85 19.04 -13.85
C LEU A 3 -44.73 19.82 -12.85
N SER A 4 -44.13 20.08 -11.67
CA SER A 4 -44.62 20.77 -10.44
C SER A 4 -45.42 19.86 -9.50
N ALA A 5 -45.18 19.78 -8.18
CA ALA A 5 -44.45 20.60 -7.22
C ALA A 5 -43.77 19.65 -6.21
N LEU A 6 -42.58 19.94 -5.68
CA LEU A 6 -42.43 20.64 -4.40
C LEU A 6 -41.09 21.39 -4.41
N ASN A 7 -41.21 22.71 -4.53
CA ASN A 7 -40.17 23.68 -4.27
C ASN A 7 -40.50 24.31 -2.92
N GLU A 8 -39.79 23.93 -1.86
CA GLU A 8 -39.68 24.78 -0.66
C GLU A 8 -38.20 24.94 -0.34
N ALA A 9 -37.72 26.15 -0.62
CA ALA A 9 -36.37 26.62 -0.35
C ALA A 9 -36.27 27.08 1.11
N GLY A 10 -35.28 26.56 1.83
CA GLY A 10 -34.76 27.08 3.09
C GLY A 10 -33.28 27.48 2.94
N PRO A 11 -32.78 28.46 3.72
CA PRO A 11 -31.60 29.24 3.37
C PRO A 11 -30.31 28.55 3.81
N TRP A 12 -29.70 27.78 2.91
CA TRP A 12 -28.29 27.39 3.00
C TRP A 12 -27.55 28.01 1.83
N GLY A 13 -27.43 29.34 1.89
CA GLY A 13 -26.52 30.09 1.03
C GLY A 13 -25.08 29.76 1.43
N ASN A 14 -24.31 29.32 0.43
CA ASN A 14 -22.86 29.39 0.33
C ASN A 14 -22.04 29.00 1.57
N LEU A 15 -21.72 27.71 1.68
CA LEU A 15 -20.48 27.27 2.31
C LEU A 15 -19.60 26.57 1.26
N LEU A 16 -19.24 27.33 0.23
CA LEU A 16 -18.12 27.00 -0.64
C LEU A 16 -16.95 27.86 -0.15
N CYS A 17 -15.96 27.25 0.48
CA CYS A 17 -14.66 27.89 0.68
C CYS A 17 -14.01 28.02 -0.69
N GLU A 18 -14.03 29.24 -1.24
CA GLU A 18 -13.12 29.64 -2.30
C GLU A 18 -11.71 29.71 -1.71
N GLU A 19 -10.77 28.96 -2.27
CA GLU A 19 -9.34 29.13 -2.00
C GLU A 19 -8.90 30.41 -2.71
N ASP A 20 -8.76 31.51 -1.96
CA ASP A 20 -8.14 32.72 -2.46
C ASP A 20 -6.66 32.73 -2.04
N ALA A 21 -5.80 32.65 -3.05
CA ALA A 21 -4.35 32.78 -2.90
C ALA A 21 -4.00 34.27 -2.88
N GLY A 22 -3.65 34.79 -1.71
CA GLY A 22 -3.22 36.18 -1.56
C GLY A 22 -2.45 36.43 -0.26
N GLU A 23 -1.21 36.90 -0.44
CA GLU A 23 -0.40 37.69 0.50
C GLU A 23 0.03 37.06 1.84
N LEU A 24 1.27 36.56 1.86
CA LEU A 24 2.14 36.76 3.01
C LEU A 24 3.47 37.36 2.53
N ASP A 25 3.60 38.64 2.85
CA ASP A 25 4.79 39.45 2.70
C ASP A 25 5.83 39.09 3.78
N GLU A 26 7.09 39.29 3.38
CA GLU A 26 8.37 39.18 4.08
C GLU A 26 8.41 38.83 5.58
N LEU A 27 8.89 37.62 5.89
CA LEU A 27 9.74 37.37 7.05
C LEU A 27 11.01 36.63 6.63
N SER A 28 12.13 37.35 6.75
CA SER A 28 13.50 36.98 6.42
C SER A 28 13.89 35.55 6.78
N MET A 29 14.33 34.79 5.77
CA MET A 29 15.04 33.53 5.94
C MET A 29 16.44 33.78 6.48
N GLU A 30 16.66 33.50 7.77
CA GLU A 30 17.98 33.06 8.24
C GLU A 30 17.99 31.53 8.34
N SER A 31 18.93 30.92 7.64
CA SER A 31 19.10 29.47 7.51
C SER A 31 19.90 28.92 8.68
N PRO A 32 19.40 27.97 9.48
CA PRO A 32 20.26 27.21 10.39
C PRO A 32 20.79 25.99 9.65
N ALA A 33 22.11 25.90 9.64
CA ALA A 33 22.92 24.83 9.08
C ALA A 33 22.43 23.41 9.43
N VAL A 34 22.78 22.49 8.53
CA VAL A 34 22.63 21.03 8.63
C VAL A 34 23.24 20.51 9.93
N GLY A 35 22.45 20.50 11.00
CA GLY A 35 22.77 19.94 12.31
C GLY A 35 22.04 18.62 12.50
N VAL A 36 22.75 17.51 12.23
CA VAL A 36 22.53 16.14 12.69
C VAL A 36 21.23 15.90 13.50
N LEU A 37 20.16 15.47 12.82
CA LEU A 37 18.95 14.91 13.42
C LEU A 37 19.21 13.48 13.95
N SER A 38 20.09 13.35 14.95
CA SER A 38 20.30 12.09 15.68
C SER A 38 19.39 11.96 16.92
N GLY A 39 18.58 12.98 17.25
CA GLY A 39 17.88 13.07 18.53
C GLY A 39 16.42 12.60 18.60
N TRP A 40 15.78 12.22 17.49
CA TRP A 40 14.35 11.80 17.50
C TRP A 40 14.16 10.26 17.48
N ARG A 41 15.18 9.50 17.88
CA ARG A 41 15.01 8.06 18.09
C ARG A 41 14.50 7.81 19.51
N ARG A 42 13.20 8.05 19.73
CA ARG A 42 12.54 7.63 20.96
C ARG A 42 12.47 6.11 20.94
N GLU A 43 13.28 5.44 21.76
CA GLU A 43 13.05 4.04 22.12
C GLU A 43 11.62 3.93 22.63
N VAL A 44 10.79 3.15 21.94
CA VAL A 44 9.42 2.87 22.38
C VAL A 44 9.54 1.87 23.52
N VAL A 45 9.67 2.38 24.74
CA VAL A 45 9.53 1.59 25.97
C VAL A 45 8.03 1.38 26.18
N PHE A 46 7.59 0.12 26.21
CA PHE A 46 6.22 -0.20 26.57
C PHE A 46 6.07 -0.14 28.09
N PRO A 47 5.13 0.66 28.63
CA PRO A 47 4.82 0.67 30.06
C PRO A 47 4.34 -0.70 30.56
N GLU A 48 4.41 -0.94 31.88
CA GLU A 48 3.95 -2.19 32.50
C GLU A 48 2.45 -2.47 32.19
N ASP A 49 1.61 -1.44 32.10
CA ASP A 49 0.17 -1.54 31.77
C ASP A 49 -0.14 -1.66 30.26
N SER A 50 0.87 -1.94 29.43
CA SER A 50 0.70 -2.02 27.98
C SER A 50 -0.12 -3.23 27.55
N ASP A 51 -0.13 -4.30 28.34
CA ASP A 51 -0.88 -5.53 28.06
C ASP A 51 -2.39 -5.29 28.15
N GLU A 52 -2.87 -4.59 29.18
CA GLU A 52 -4.29 -4.21 29.31
C GLU A 52 -4.72 -3.24 28.20
N SER A 53 -3.86 -2.28 27.86
CA SER A 53 -4.14 -1.31 26.79
C SER A 53 -4.33 -1.99 25.43
N ILE A 54 -3.51 -2.99 25.11
CA ILE A 54 -3.61 -3.76 23.87
C ILE A 54 -4.81 -4.72 23.89
N ALA A 55 -5.15 -5.28 25.05
CA ALA A 55 -6.28 -6.21 25.19
C ALA A 55 -7.61 -5.56 24.74
N VAL A 56 -7.81 -4.26 25.01
CA VAL A 56 -8.99 -3.52 24.54
C VAL A 56 -9.16 -3.59 23.02
N PHE A 57 -8.05 -3.55 22.26
CA PHE A 57 -8.12 -3.68 20.81
C PHE A 57 -8.47 -5.10 20.35
N VAL A 58 -8.03 -6.12 21.09
CA VAL A 58 -8.41 -7.53 20.82
C VAL A 58 -9.91 -7.72 21.01
N GLU A 59 -10.51 -7.10 22.03
CA GLU A 59 -11.95 -7.21 22.30
C GLU A 59 -12.81 -6.62 21.18
N VAL A 60 -12.39 -5.49 20.59
CA VAL A 60 -13.19 -4.74 19.59
C VAL A 60 -12.78 -5.02 18.14
N GLU A 61 -11.82 -5.92 17.88
CA GLU A 61 -11.32 -6.15 16.51
C GLU A 61 -12.39 -6.72 15.56
N THR A 62 -13.34 -7.49 16.10
CA THR A 62 -14.44 -8.08 15.33
C THR A 62 -15.43 -7.02 14.81
N GLU A 63 -15.54 -5.86 15.47
CA GLU A 63 -16.37 -4.74 14.98
C GLU A 63 -15.85 -4.12 13.68
N HIS A 64 -14.58 -4.38 13.36
CA HIS A 64 -13.89 -3.85 12.20
C HIS A 64 -13.69 -4.90 11.10
N SER A 65 -14.35 -6.06 11.23
CA SER A 65 -14.37 -7.12 10.23
C SER A 65 -15.53 -6.95 9.24
N PRO A 66 -15.41 -7.45 8.00
CA PRO A 66 -16.55 -7.59 7.09
C PRO A 66 -17.66 -8.46 7.70
N ALA A 67 -18.88 -8.38 7.16
CA ALA A 67 -19.98 -9.24 7.59
C ALA A 67 -19.61 -10.74 7.48
N VAL A 68 -20.12 -11.55 8.43
CA VAL A 68 -19.75 -12.98 8.59
C VAL A 68 -19.95 -13.80 7.31
N ASP A 69 -20.98 -13.47 6.52
CA ASP A 69 -21.32 -14.17 5.27
C ASP A 69 -20.51 -13.66 4.05
N TYR A 70 -19.67 -12.64 4.21
CA TYR A 70 -18.91 -12.06 3.10
C TYR A 70 -17.95 -13.08 2.47
N SER A 71 -17.23 -13.82 3.32
CA SER A 71 -16.29 -14.86 2.87
C SER A 71 -16.99 -16.01 2.12
N SER A 72 -18.18 -16.41 2.57
CA SER A 72 -18.97 -17.44 1.90
C SER A 72 -19.54 -16.93 0.58
N ARG A 73 -19.93 -15.65 0.50
CA ARG A 73 -20.39 -14.99 -0.73
C ARG A 73 -19.31 -14.85 -1.80
N LEU A 74 -18.05 -14.66 -1.41
CA LEU A 74 -16.91 -14.72 -2.33
C LEU A 74 -16.67 -16.14 -2.82
N ARG A 75 -16.68 -17.15 -1.92
CA ARG A 75 -16.52 -18.56 -2.30
C ARG A 75 -17.63 -19.08 -3.21
N SER A 76 -18.87 -18.65 -2.98
CA SER A 76 -20.02 -18.99 -3.82
C SER A 76 -20.11 -18.17 -5.11
N ARG A 77 -19.17 -17.22 -5.33
CA ARG A 77 -19.11 -16.31 -6.49
C ARG A 77 -20.33 -15.39 -6.65
N SER A 78 -21.09 -15.17 -5.58
CA SER A 78 -22.11 -14.11 -5.56
C SER A 78 -21.50 -12.71 -5.60
N ILE A 79 -20.26 -12.59 -5.10
CA ILE A 79 -19.36 -11.46 -5.30
C ILE A 79 -18.18 -12.02 -6.09
N ASP A 80 -17.78 -11.37 -7.17
CA ASP A 80 -16.71 -11.84 -8.05
C ASP A 80 -15.33 -11.73 -7.35
N PRO A 81 -14.67 -12.86 -7.02
CA PRO A 81 -13.36 -12.85 -6.38
C PRO A 81 -12.27 -12.25 -7.26
N ALA A 82 -12.37 -12.43 -8.58
CA ALA A 82 -11.37 -11.93 -9.52
C ALA A 82 -11.45 -10.40 -9.63
N ALA A 83 -12.67 -9.85 -9.60
CA ALA A 83 -12.87 -8.41 -9.53
C ALA A 83 -12.29 -7.81 -8.24
N ARG A 84 -12.52 -8.46 -7.09
CA ARG A 84 -11.90 -8.07 -5.80
C ARG A 84 -10.38 -8.12 -5.88
N GLU A 85 -9.80 -9.19 -6.41
CA GLU A 85 -8.35 -9.33 -6.56
C GLU A 85 -7.77 -8.24 -7.46
N ALA A 86 -8.41 -7.91 -8.58
CA ALA A 86 -7.99 -6.83 -9.47
C ALA A 86 -8.05 -5.46 -8.79
N ALA A 87 -9.09 -5.20 -7.99
CA ALA A 87 -9.22 -3.97 -7.20
C ALA A 87 -8.10 -3.84 -6.15
N ILE A 88 -7.80 -4.92 -5.43
CA ILE A 88 -6.70 -4.95 -4.45
C ILE A 88 -5.36 -4.75 -5.14
N ALA A 89 -5.12 -5.40 -6.27
CA ALA A 89 -3.89 -5.24 -7.04
C ALA A 89 -3.68 -3.78 -7.47
N TRP A 90 -4.76 -3.12 -7.94
CA TRP A 90 -4.72 -1.69 -8.27
C TRP A 90 -4.41 -0.82 -7.04
N ILE A 91 -5.08 -1.05 -5.90
CA ILE A 91 -4.78 -0.33 -4.63
C ILE A 91 -3.31 -0.46 -4.25
N LEU A 92 -2.76 -1.69 -4.32
CA LEU A 92 -1.35 -1.95 -3.99
C LEU A 92 -0.38 -1.32 -5.00
N GLN A 93 -0.78 -1.16 -6.26
CA GLN A 93 0.01 -0.46 -7.28
C GLN A 93 0.09 1.04 -6.98
N VAL A 94 -1.04 1.68 -6.67
CA VAL A 94 -1.07 3.11 -6.29
C VAL A 94 -0.29 3.35 -4.99
N LEU A 95 -0.46 2.47 -4.00
CA LEU A 95 0.32 2.45 -2.76
C LEU A 95 1.83 2.46 -3.03
N ALA A 96 2.29 1.60 -3.95
CA ALA A 96 3.70 1.52 -4.32
C ALA A 96 4.19 2.74 -5.10
N TYR A 97 3.35 3.31 -5.97
CA TYR A 97 3.67 4.50 -6.77
C TYR A 97 3.89 5.73 -5.90
N TYR A 98 2.92 6.04 -5.02
CA TYR A 98 2.98 7.20 -4.12
C TYR A 98 3.79 6.95 -2.84
N ARG A 99 4.29 5.72 -2.63
CA ARG A 99 5.01 5.32 -1.41
C ARG A 99 4.19 5.55 -0.14
N LEU A 100 2.88 5.34 -0.22
CA LEU A 100 2.00 5.48 0.96
C LEU A 100 2.33 4.39 2.00
N GLN A 101 1.94 4.62 3.24
CA GLN A 101 2.16 3.69 4.34
C GLN A 101 1.43 2.36 4.08
N PRO A 102 2.02 1.21 4.48
CA PRO A 102 1.35 -0.09 4.38
C PRO A 102 -0.04 -0.11 5.02
N LEU A 103 -0.23 0.60 6.13
CA LEU A 103 -1.51 0.71 6.82
C LEU A 103 -2.58 1.36 5.93
N THR A 104 -2.23 2.36 5.12
CA THR A 104 -3.13 3.01 4.15
C THR A 104 -3.71 2.01 3.16
N GLY A 105 -2.88 1.15 2.58
CA GLY A 105 -3.34 0.09 1.69
C GLY A 105 -4.24 -0.92 2.41
N TYR A 106 -3.90 -1.29 3.65
CA TYR A 106 -4.70 -2.22 4.43
C TYR A 106 -6.08 -1.65 4.78
N LEU A 107 -6.12 -0.39 5.24
CA LEU A 107 -7.37 0.33 5.53
C LEU A 107 -8.25 0.45 4.29
N ALA A 108 -7.67 0.79 3.14
CA ALA A 108 -8.42 0.87 1.88
C ALA A 108 -9.13 -0.45 1.54
N VAL A 109 -8.43 -1.59 1.67
CA VAL A 109 -9.04 -2.91 1.43
C VAL A 109 -10.05 -3.27 2.53
N ASN A 110 -9.76 -2.97 3.80
CA ASN A 110 -10.71 -3.17 4.90
C ASN A 110 -12.02 -2.40 4.66
N TYR A 111 -11.94 -1.14 4.21
CA TYR A 111 -13.12 -0.34 3.91
C TYR A 111 -13.91 -0.91 2.74
N MET A 112 -13.21 -1.32 1.67
CA MET A 112 -13.82 -1.92 0.49
C MET A 112 -14.54 -3.22 0.86
N ASP A 113 -13.90 -4.13 1.58
CA ASP A 113 -14.49 -5.42 1.97
C ASP A 113 -15.68 -5.22 2.91
N ARG A 114 -15.58 -4.31 3.89
CA ARG A 114 -16.71 -3.95 4.76
C ARG A 114 -17.87 -3.35 3.96
N PHE A 115 -17.59 -2.49 2.99
CA PHE A 115 -18.63 -1.92 2.12
C PHE A 115 -19.33 -3.00 1.29
N LEU A 116 -18.56 -3.86 0.60
CA LEU A 116 -19.07 -4.97 -0.21
C LEU A 116 -19.80 -6.04 0.60
N SER A 117 -19.51 -6.12 1.90
CA SER A 117 -20.22 -7.01 2.81
C SER A 117 -21.67 -6.57 3.07
N VAL A 118 -22.03 -5.31 2.86
CA VAL A 118 -23.40 -4.82 3.10
C VAL A 118 -24.06 -4.22 1.85
N HIS A 119 -23.29 -3.88 0.81
CA HIS A 119 -23.80 -3.32 -0.43
C HIS A 119 -23.51 -4.22 -1.63
N ARG A 120 -24.41 -4.18 -2.61
CA ARG A 120 -24.18 -4.77 -3.93
C ARG A 120 -23.87 -3.66 -4.93
N LEU A 121 -22.79 -3.83 -5.67
CA LEU A 121 -22.43 -2.93 -6.75
C LEU A 121 -23.03 -3.39 -8.08
N PRO A 122 -23.31 -2.46 -9.01
CA PRO A 122 -23.57 -2.81 -10.40
C PRO A 122 -22.42 -3.64 -10.97
N GLN A 123 -22.73 -4.80 -11.56
CA GLN A 123 -21.71 -5.67 -12.18
C GLN A 123 -21.29 -5.23 -13.58
N ALA A 124 -21.86 -4.13 -14.08
CA ALA A 124 -21.56 -3.62 -15.40
C ALA A 124 -20.08 -3.20 -15.46
N ASN A 125 -19.29 -3.87 -16.29
CA ASN A 125 -17.97 -3.47 -16.80
C ASN A 125 -16.89 -3.05 -15.76
N GLY A 126 -17.12 -3.32 -14.46
CA GLY A 126 -16.14 -3.14 -13.38
C GLY A 126 -15.93 -1.70 -12.89
N TRP A 127 -16.60 -0.70 -13.50
CA TRP A 127 -16.39 0.71 -13.16
C TRP A 127 -16.81 1.02 -11.71
N ALA A 128 -17.88 0.40 -11.22
CA ALA A 128 -18.39 0.66 -9.88
C ALA A 128 -17.40 0.19 -8.80
N LEU A 129 -16.72 -0.94 -9.03
CA LEU A 129 -15.70 -1.43 -8.11
C LEU A 129 -14.44 -0.56 -8.18
N GLN A 130 -14.02 -0.11 -9.37
CA GLN A 130 -12.92 0.84 -9.48
C GLN A 130 -13.21 2.14 -8.71
N LEU A 131 -14.43 2.69 -8.87
CA LEU A 131 -14.85 3.90 -8.14
C LEU A 131 -14.84 3.67 -6.62
N LEU A 132 -15.33 2.50 -6.15
CA LEU A 132 -15.23 2.11 -4.74
C LEU A 132 -13.77 2.07 -4.28
N SER A 133 -12.87 1.44 -5.04
CA SER A 133 -11.45 1.34 -4.70
C SER A 133 -10.78 2.72 -4.57
N VAL A 134 -11.05 3.63 -5.51
CA VAL A 134 -10.53 5.01 -5.48
C VAL A 134 -11.04 5.73 -4.23
N ALA A 135 -12.33 5.64 -3.93
CA ALA A 135 -12.91 6.27 -2.75
C ALA A 135 -12.36 5.69 -1.44
N CYS A 136 -12.24 4.37 -1.31
CA CYS A 136 -11.67 3.72 -0.14
C CYS A 136 -10.20 4.09 0.07
N LEU A 137 -9.41 4.15 -1.01
CA LEU A 137 -8.02 4.56 -0.94
C LEU A 137 -7.88 6.04 -0.55
N SER A 138 -8.71 6.92 -1.10
CA SER A 138 -8.70 8.33 -0.72
C SER A 138 -9.06 8.54 0.75
N LEU A 139 -10.11 7.85 1.24
CA LEU A 139 -10.46 7.86 2.67
C LEU A 139 -9.34 7.33 3.56
N ALA A 140 -8.69 6.23 3.17
CA ALA A 140 -7.57 5.68 3.93
C ALA A 140 -6.40 6.66 3.98
N ALA A 141 -6.06 7.28 2.84
CA ALA A 141 -4.99 8.27 2.78
C ALA A 141 -5.30 9.50 3.65
N LYS A 142 -6.55 9.98 3.65
CA LYS A 142 -6.99 11.09 4.53
C LYS A 142 -6.91 10.77 6.02
N ILE A 143 -6.94 9.49 6.39
CA ILE A 143 -6.86 9.05 7.80
C ILE A 143 -5.42 8.85 8.25
N GLU A 144 -4.57 8.34 7.36
CA GLU A 144 -3.24 7.83 7.73
C GLU A 144 -2.08 8.70 7.25
N GLU A 145 -2.21 9.36 6.10
CA GLU A 145 -1.10 10.08 5.48
C GLU A 145 -1.04 11.54 5.92
N THR A 146 0.18 12.04 6.10
CA THR A 146 0.40 13.48 6.33
C THR A 146 0.14 14.30 5.07
N PHE A 147 0.48 13.74 3.90
CA PHE A 147 0.29 14.38 2.61
C PHE A 147 -0.56 13.47 1.72
N VAL A 148 -1.78 13.92 1.44
CA VAL A 148 -2.75 13.17 0.65
C VAL A 148 -2.68 13.65 -0.80
N PRO A 149 -2.42 12.77 -1.79
CA PRO A 149 -2.48 13.15 -3.20
C PRO A 149 -3.89 13.61 -3.59
N SER A 150 -4.00 14.46 -4.62
CA SER A 150 -5.31 14.90 -5.10
C SER A 150 -6.15 13.73 -5.63
N LEU A 151 -7.47 13.89 -5.66
CA LEU A 151 -8.37 12.85 -6.19
C LEU A 151 -8.09 12.50 -7.65
N LEU A 152 -7.58 13.46 -8.43
CA LEU A 152 -7.19 13.19 -9.82
C LEU A 152 -5.89 12.40 -9.86
N ASP A 153 -4.90 12.77 -9.06
CA ASP A 153 -3.59 12.13 -9.00
C ASP A 153 -3.69 10.67 -8.53
N LEU A 154 -4.51 10.39 -7.50
CA LEU A 154 -4.75 9.02 -7.00
C LEU A 154 -5.21 8.02 -8.09
N GLN A 155 -5.71 8.50 -9.23
CA GLN A 155 -6.24 7.67 -10.30
C GLN A 155 -5.26 7.45 -11.46
N VAL A 156 -4.08 8.08 -11.46
CA VAL A 156 -3.20 8.11 -12.64
C VAL A 156 -2.51 6.75 -12.89
N GLU A 157 -2.28 5.97 -11.84
CA GLU A 157 -1.53 4.72 -11.95
C GLU A 157 -2.44 3.52 -12.28
N GLY A 158 -2.45 3.10 -13.55
CA GLY A 158 -3.08 1.85 -13.99
C GLY A 158 -4.61 1.80 -13.89
N ALA A 159 -5.29 2.92 -13.64
CA ALA A 159 -6.74 2.95 -13.54
C ALA A 159 -7.39 2.76 -14.91
N ARG A 160 -8.35 1.82 -14.97
CA ARG A 160 -9.15 1.58 -16.18
C ARG A 160 -10.16 2.71 -16.45
N PHE A 161 -10.55 3.42 -15.40
CA PHE A 161 -11.54 4.50 -15.43
C PHE A 161 -10.99 5.67 -14.62
N ILE A 162 -11.23 6.88 -15.13
CA ILE A 162 -10.96 8.12 -14.41
C ILE A 162 -12.30 8.77 -14.10
N PHE A 163 -12.50 9.11 -12.84
CA PHE A 163 -13.73 9.70 -12.32
C PHE A 163 -13.50 11.15 -11.93
N GLU A 164 -14.51 11.97 -12.17
CA GLU A 164 -14.52 13.33 -11.66
C GLU A 164 -14.44 13.34 -10.13
N PRO A 165 -13.71 14.29 -9.51
CA PRO A 165 -13.60 14.40 -8.06
C PRO A 165 -14.96 14.38 -7.34
N ARG A 166 -15.98 15.06 -7.89
CA ARG A 166 -17.35 15.07 -7.33
C ARG A 166 -17.98 13.68 -7.26
N THR A 167 -17.69 12.81 -8.23
CA THR A 167 -18.19 11.43 -8.26
C THR A 167 -17.49 10.59 -7.20
N VAL A 168 -16.18 10.78 -7.04
CA VAL A 168 -15.41 10.11 -5.98
C VAL A 168 -15.92 10.56 -4.60
N CYS A 169 -16.10 11.86 -4.35
CA CYS A 169 -16.63 12.36 -3.07
C CYS A 169 -18.01 11.78 -2.73
N LYS A 170 -18.90 11.61 -3.71
CA LYS A 170 -20.20 10.94 -3.50
C LYS A 170 -20.02 9.50 -3.05
N MET A 171 -19.08 8.79 -3.68
CA MET A 171 -18.76 7.42 -3.28
C MET A 171 -18.12 7.37 -1.88
N GLU A 172 -17.24 8.31 -1.54
CA GLU A 172 -16.68 8.44 -0.18
C GLU A 172 -17.78 8.57 0.87
N LEU A 173 -18.80 9.41 0.62
CA LEU A 173 -19.94 9.56 1.53
C LEU A 173 -20.74 8.26 1.69
N LEU A 174 -20.91 7.48 0.62
CA LEU A 174 -21.55 6.16 0.70
C LEU A 174 -20.71 5.18 1.53
N VAL A 175 -19.38 5.20 1.37
CA VAL A 175 -18.46 4.38 2.18
C VAL A 175 -18.52 4.79 3.65
N LEU A 176 -18.43 6.09 3.94
CA LEU A 176 -18.54 6.64 5.30
C LEU A 176 -19.86 6.23 5.97
N ALA A 177 -20.98 6.35 5.27
CA ALA A 177 -22.29 5.93 5.77
C ALA A 177 -22.34 4.41 6.03
N ALA A 178 -21.88 3.59 5.09
CA ALA A 178 -21.84 2.13 5.23
C ALA A 178 -20.99 1.67 6.43
N LEU A 179 -19.87 2.36 6.68
CA LEU A 179 -18.94 2.07 7.77
C LEU A 179 -19.32 2.77 9.07
N LYS A 180 -20.44 3.51 9.10
CA LYS A 180 -20.88 4.32 10.26
C LYS A 180 -19.77 5.26 10.75
N TRP A 181 -19.01 5.82 9.82
CA TRP A 181 -17.86 6.70 10.08
C TRP A 181 -16.71 6.06 10.89
N ARG A 182 -16.75 4.74 11.11
CA ARG A 182 -15.70 3.99 11.83
C ARG A 182 -14.55 3.63 10.88
N LEU A 183 -13.76 4.64 10.54
CA LEU A 183 -12.58 4.51 9.67
C LEU A 183 -11.32 4.10 10.43
N ARG A 184 -11.18 4.45 11.72
CA ARG A 184 -10.05 4.01 12.55
C ARG A 184 -10.19 2.55 12.97
N SER A 185 -10.09 1.65 11.99
CA SER A 185 -10.23 0.21 12.18
C SER A 185 -9.10 -0.37 13.03
N VAL A 186 -9.43 -1.35 13.88
CA VAL A 186 -8.41 -2.22 14.47
C VAL A 186 -7.89 -3.16 13.38
N THR A 187 -6.59 -3.06 13.08
CA THR A 187 -5.93 -3.82 12.01
C THR A 187 -4.77 -4.63 12.58
N PRO A 188 -4.19 -5.58 11.84
CA PRO A 188 -2.99 -6.28 12.30
C PRO A 188 -1.85 -5.32 12.69
N PHE A 189 -1.75 -4.16 12.01
CA PHE A 189 -0.76 -3.12 12.28
C PHE A 189 -0.87 -2.55 13.69
N THR A 190 -2.08 -2.52 14.28
CA THR A 190 -2.32 -2.07 15.65
C THR A 190 -1.48 -2.87 16.67
N PHE A 191 -1.18 -4.13 16.39
CA PHE A 191 -0.50 -5.03 17.31
C PHE A 191 1.00 -5.23 17.02
N LEU A 192 1.49 -4.81 15.84
CA LEU A 192 2.83 -5.17 15.37
C LEU A 192 3.96 -4.68 16.28
N ASP A 193 3.91 -3.42 16.70
CA ASP A 193 4.96 -2.85 17.55
C ASP A 193 5.06 -3.56 18.90
N PHE A 194 3.91 -3.91 19.48
CA PHE A 194 3.83 -4.57 20.77
C PHE A 194 4.27 -6.03 20.69
N PHE A 195 3.81 -6.77 19.67
CA PHE A 195 4.26 -8.16 19.46
C PHE A 195 5.73 -8.24 19.07
N ALA A 196 6.25 -7.29 18.29
CA ALA A 196 7.68 -7.20 18.01
C ALA A 196 8.50 -6.97 19.30
N TYR A 197 7.98 -6.21 20.26
CA TYR A 197 8.61 -6.04 21.57
C TYR A 197 8.57 -7.31 22.43
N LYS A 198 7.47 -8.08 22.40
CA LYS A 198 7.38 -9.37 23.13
C LYS A 198 8.44 -10.38 22.68
N VAL A 199 8.82 -10.36 21.40
CA VAL A 199 9.83 -11.28 20.84
C VAL A 199 11.26 -10.73 20.87
N ASP A 200 11.41 -9.40 20.86
CA ASP A 200 12.70 -8.72 20.99
C ASP A 200 12.60 -7.54 21.98
N PRO A 201 12.64 -7.82 23.29
CA PRO A 201 12.53 -6.78 24.31
C PRO A 201 13.68 -5.76 24.27
N SER A 202 14.82 -6.14 23.68
CA SER A 202 15.96 -5.23 23.47
C SER A 202 15.69 -4.17 22.40
N GLY A 203 14.68 -4.38 21.55
CA GLY A 203 14.33 -3.50 20.45
C GLY A 203 15.32 -3.49 19.28
N THR A 204 16.37 -4.32 19.32
CA THR A 204 17.47 -4.37 18.33
C THR A 204 16.94 -4.57 16.89
N HIS A 205 15.99 -5.48 16.72
CA HIS A 205 15.41 -5.89 15.45
C HIS A 205 13.96 -5.40 15.27
N LYS A 206 13.41 -4.63 16.22
CA LYS A 206 12.00 -4.20 16.21
C LYS A 206 11.57 -3.61 14.87
N ARG A 207 12.34 -2.66 14.32
CA ARG A 207 12.04 -2.02 13.03
C ARG A 207 11.99 -3.04 11.88
N TYR A 208 12.93 -3.99 11.86
CA TYR A 208 12.95 -5.04 10.85
C TYR A 208 11.73 -5.95 10.98
N LEU A 209 11.41 -6.40 12.19
CA LEU A 209 10.26 -7.26 12.47
C LEU A 209 8.95 -6.61 12.02
N VAL A 210 8.71 -5.37 12.44
CA VAL A 210 7.50 -4.61 12.05
C VAL A 210 7.44 -4.42 10.53
N SER A 211 8.55 -4.05 9.90
CA SER A 211 8.60 -3.86 8.43
C SER A 211 8.33 -5.17 7.69
N ARG A 212 8.94 -6.27 8.12
CA ARG A 212 8.81 -7.57 7.46
C ARG A 212 7.42 -8.16 7.67
N ALA A 213 6.87 -8.07 8.87
CA ALA A 213 5.50 -8.45 9.20
C ALA A 213 4.49 -7.65 8.35
N SER A 214 4.63 -6.33 8.29
CA SER A 214 3.80 -5.43 7.47
C SER A 214 3.77 -5.85 6.00
N GLN A 215 4.93 -6.15 5.44
CA GLN A 215 5.07 -6.59 4.05
C GLN A 215 4.41 -7.96 3.80
N THR A 216 4.46 -8.86 4.78
CA THR A 216 3.84 -10.18 4.69
C THR A 216 2.32 -10.07 4.82
N ILE A 217 1.82 -9.21 5.71
CA ILE A 217 0.39 -8.88 5.83
C ILE A 217 -0.16 -8.32 4.52
N LEU A 218 0.53 -7.34 3.90
CA LEU A 218 0.11 -6.81 2.60
C LEU A 218 0.12 -7.86 1.49
N ALA A 219 1.06 -8.79 1.51
CA ALA A 219 1.09 -9.89 0.53
C ALA A 219 -0.06 -10.89 0.73
N ALA A 220 -0.63 -10.96 1.93
CA ALA A 220 -1.73 -11.84 2.29
C ALA A 220 -3.13 -11.21 2.07
N ILE A 221 -3.22 -9.88 1.92
CA ILE A 221 -4.49 -9.14 1.98
C ILE A 221 -5.53 -9.52 0.91
N GLY A 222 -5.04 -10.00 -0.24
CA GLY A 222 -5.89 -10.50 -1.33
C GLY A 222 -6.46 -11.89 -1.08
N ASP A 223 -5.87 -12.68 -0.17
CA ASP A 223 -6.19 -14.09 0.00
C ASP A 223 -7.41 -14.27 0.91
N ILE A 224 -8.46 -14.90 0.37
CA ILE A 224 -9.78 -15.05 1.00
C ILE A 224 -9.70 -15.88 2.28
N GLU A 225 -8.69 -16.75 2.39
CA GLU A 225 -8.46 -17.55 3.60
C GLU A 225 -8.27 -16.66 4.84
N PHE A 226 -7.76 -15.43 4.70
CA PHE A 226 -7.52 -14.52 5.83
C PHE A 226 -8.76 -13.72 6.30
N LEU A 227 -9.84 -13.64 5.50
CA LEU A 227 -11.01 -12.82 5.83
C LEU A 227 -11.78 -13.28 7.08
N GLY A 228 -11.60 -14.54 7.49
CA GLY A 228 -12.24 -15.12 8.68
C GLY A 228 -11.38 -15.05 9.94
N HIS A 229 -10.20 -14.43 9.88
CA HIS A 229 -9.26 -14.40 11.00
C HIS A 229 -9.18 -13.01 11.64
N CYS A 230 -9.00 -13.00 12.95
CA CYS A 230 -8.77 -11.81 13.75
C CYS A 230 -7.47 -11.08 13.36
N SER A 231 -7.50 -9.74 13.41
CA SER A 231 -6.36 -8.87 13.17
C SER A 231 -5.17 -9.22 14.08
N SER A 232 -5.45 -9.52 15.34
CA SER A 232 -4.49 -9.91 16.37
C SER A 232 -3.77 -11.22 16.02
N SER A 233 -4.52 -12.23 15.55
CA SER A 233 -3.96 -13.52 15.11
C SER A 233 -3.09 -13.38 13.86
N ILE A 234 -3.53 -12.57 12.89
CA ILE A 234 -2.77 -12.25 11.68
C ILE A 234 -1.46 -11.55 12.04
N ALA A 235 -1.50 -10.59 12.97
CA ALA A 235 -0.34 -9.85 13.43
C ALA A 235 0.67 -10.79 14.12
N ALA A 236 0.23 -11.59 15.10
CA ALA A 236 1.09 -12.53 15.81
C ALA A 236 1.78 -13.50 14.84
N ALA A 237 1.01 -14.13 13.96
CA ALA A 237 1.53 -15.02 12.91
C ALA A 237 2.57 -14.33 12.01
N SER A 238 2.32 -13.10 11.59
CA SER A 238 3.24 -12.35 10.73
C SER A 238 4.56 -11.98 11.41
N VAL A 239 4.52 -11.68 12.72
CA VAL A 239 5.72 -11.40 13.52
C VAL A 239 6.53 -12.68 13.72
N ILE A 240 5.89 -13.81 14.03
CA ILE A 240 6.58 -15.11 14.15
C ILE A 240 7.29 -15.47 12.85
N CYS A 241 6.63 -15.33 11.69
CA CYS A 241 7.27 -15.56 10.39
C CYS A 241 8.44 -14.60 10.13
N ALA A 242 8.40 -13.37 10.63
CA ALA A 242 9.51 -12.42 10.50
C ALA A 242 10.70 -12.78 11.41
N VAL A 243 10.43 -13.32 12.60
CA VAL A 243 11.47 -13.80 13.53
C VAL A 243 12.26 -14.96 12.92
N GLU A 244 11.60 -15.87 12.21
CA GLU A 244 12.24 -17.02 11.54
C GLU A 244 13.27 -16.61 10.48
N GLU A 245 13.20 -15.39 9.95
CA GLU A 245 14.20 -14.84 9.02
C GLU A 245 15.45 -14.31 9.75
N ILE A 246 15.43 -14.22 11.09
CA ILE A 246 16.55 -13.77 11.92
C ILE A 246 17.11 -14.96 12.71
N PRO A 247 18.29 -15.50 12.33
CA PRO A 247 18.90 -16.65 13.02
C PRO A 247 19.17 -16.43 14.52
N LEU A 248 19.31 -15.18 14.95
CA LEU A 248 19.68 -14.80 16.32
C LEU A 248 18.50 -14.81 17.31
N LEU A 249 17.25 -14.68 16.86
CA LEU A 249 16.07 -14.59 17.74
C LEU A 249 15.44 -15.95 18.08
N GLY A 250 15.99 -17.04 17.54
CA GLY A 250 15.52 -18.40 17.79
C GLY A 250 14.18 -18.71 17.13
N LEU A 251 13.77 -19.98 17.21
CA LEU A 251 12.45 -20.41 16.72
C LEU A 251 11.41 -20.19 17.82
N ILE A 252 10.35 -19.46 17.50
CA ILE A 252 9.21 -19.25 18.40
C ILE A 252 8.12 -20.26 18.03
N ASP A 253 7.66 -21.06 18.99
CA ASP A 253 6.46 -21.88 18.79
C ASP A 253 5.23 -20.95 18.72
N PRO A 254 4.46 -20.94 17.62
CA PRO A 254 3.25 -20.13 17.51
C PRO A 254 2.24 -20.33 18.65
N ARG A 255 2.29 -21.48 19.33
CA ARG A 255 1.46 -21.79 20.50
C ARG A 255 1.72 -20.87 21.68
N GLU A 256 2.95 -20.38 21.84
CA GLU A 256 3.35 -19.55 22.97
C GLU A 256 2.89 -18.09 22.82
N ALA A 257 2.60 -17.66 21.58
CA ALA A 257 2.13 -16.31 21.32
C ALA A 257 0.74 -16.00 21.92
N VAL A 258 -0.01 -17.02 22.36
CA VAL A 258 -1.26 -16.83 23.12
C VAL A 258 -1.03 -16.05 24.42
N HIS A 259 0.19 -16.09 24.96
CA HIS A 259 0.56 -15.38 26.19
C HIS A 259 1.03 -13.94 25.94
N TRP A 260 1.08 -13.47 24.69
CA TRP A 260 1.53 -12.11 24.39
C TRP A 260 0.51 -11.04 24.78
N CYS A 261 -0.78 -11.37 24.76
CA CYS A 261 -1.85 -10.47 25.15
C CYS A 261 -3.10 -11.27 25.55
N ILE A 262 -3.87 -10.73 26.50
CA ILE A 262 -5.14 -11.31 26.92
C ILE A 262 -6.12 -11.30 25.74
N GLY A 263 -6.91 -12.38 25.60
CA GLY A 263 -7.92 -12.51 24.55
C GLY A 263 -7.42 -13.15 23.24
N LEU A 264 -6.11 -13.35 23.08
CA LEU A 264 -5.57 -14.06 21.93
C LEU A 264 -6.04 -15.52 21.88
N LEU A 265 -6.42 -15.97 20.68
CA LEU A 265 -6.90 -17.33 20.45
C LEU A 265 -5.79 -18.18 19.84
N ARG A 266 -5.39 -19.23 20.56
CA ARG A 266 -4.34 -20.17 20.15
C ARG A 266 -4.61 -20.76 18.77
N GLU A 267 -5.84 -21.20 18.52
CA GLU A 267 -6.26 -21.83 17.26
C GLU A 267 -6.16 -20.83 16.10
N GLY A 268 -6.55 -19.58 16.32
CA GLY A 268 -6.47 -18.50 15.35
C GLY A 268 -5.03 -18.21 14.93
N ILE A 269 -4.12 -18.12 15.91
CA ILE A 269 -2.68 -17.89 15.66
C ILE A 269 -2.06 -19.02 14.85
N ILE A 270 -2.30 -20.28 15.23
CA ILE A 270 -1.73 -21.44 14.55
C ILE A 270 -2.17 -21.49 13.09
N GLU A 271 -3.47 -21.29 12.82
CA GLU A 271 -3.98 -21.34 11.45
C GLU A 271 -3.46 -20.16 10.62
N CYS A 272 -3.47 -18.93 11.18
CA CYS A 272 -2.87 -17.77 10.52
C CYS A 272 -1.40 -18.00 10.21
N TYR A 273 -0.62 -18.56 11.13
CA TYR A 273 0.79 -18.86 10.92
C TYR A 273 1.00 -19.85 9.78
N ARG A 274 0.22 -20.94 9.74
CA ARG A 274 0.27 -21.93 8.64
C ARG A 274 -0.04 -21.28 7.30
N LEU A 275 -1.03 -20.41 7.23
CA LEU A 275 -1.37 -19.67 6.01
C LEU A 275 -0.25 -18.68 5.64
N MET A 276 0.30 -17.97 6.61
CA MET A 276 1.33 -16.95 6.41
C MET A 276 2.63 -17.55 5.89
N GLN A 277 3.02 -18.74 6.36
CA GLN A 277 4.14 -19.48 5.80
C GLN A 277 3.98 -19.76 4.30
N LYS A 278 2.76 -20.11 3.85
CA LYS A 278 2.49 -20.29 2.41
C LYS A 278 2.70 -18.98 1.66
N VAL A 279 2.27 -17.84 2.21
CA VAL A 279 2.47 -16.51 1.62
C VAL A 279 3.95 -16.19 1.50
N VAL A 280 4.74 -16.40 2.56
CA VAL A 280 6.20 -16.19 2.58
C VAL A 280 6.88 -17.07 1.51
N MET A 281 6.53 -18.36 1.42
CA MET A 281 7.07 -19.26 0.41
C MET A 281 6.73 -18.83 -1.03
N ARG A 282 5.48 -18.41 -1.29
CA ARG A 282 5.06 -17.89 -2.61
C ARG A 282 5.88 -16.65 -2.99
N ARG A 283 6.15 -15.77 -2.03
CA ARG A 283 6.96 -14.57 -2.24
C ARG A 283 8.43 -14.92 -2.53
N ALA A 284 9.02 -15.82 -1.78
CA ALA A 284 10.40 -16.27 -2.02
C ALA A 284 10.59 -16.79 -3.46
N ARG A 285 9.61 -17.54 -3.98
CA ARG A 285 9.61 -18.02 -5.38
C ARG A 285 9.57 -16.90 -6.42
N ARG A 286 8.86 -15.80 -6.14
CA ARG A 286 8.77 -14.63 -7.04
C ARG A 286 10.03 -13.76 -7.00
N SER A 287 10.80 -13.82 -5.89
CA SER A 287 12.05 -13.06 -5.71
C SER A 287 13.31 -13.80 -6.17
N SER A 288 13.23 -15.06 -6.62
CA SER A 288 14.34 -15.77 -7.22
C SER A 288 14.85 -15.05 -8.49
N PRO A 289 16.17 -14.84 -8.66
CA PRO A 289 16.69 -14.08 -9.79
C PRO A 289 16.39 -14.79 -11.11
N VAL A 290 15.76 -14.08 -12.04
CA VAL A 290 15.68 -14.49 -13.45
C VAL A 290 17.13 -14.55 -13.96
N VAL A 291 17.62 -15.76 -14.25
CA VAL A 291 18.92 -15.95 -14.91
C VAL A 291 18.82 -15.31 -16.29
N VAL A 292 19.36 -14.10 -16.43
CA VAL A 292 19.54 -13.46 -17.74
C VAL A 292 20.52 -14.33 -18.52
N ARG A 293 20.02 -15.11 -19.47
CA ARG A 293 20.86 -15.82 -20.44
C ARG A 293 21.62 -14.76 -21.25
N HIS A 294 22.90 -14.58 -20.96
CA HIS A 294 23.78 -13.80 -21.83
C HIS A 294 23.72 -14.40 -23.24
N ILE A 295 23.15 -13.62 -24.17
CA ILE A 295 23.25 -13.89 -25.60
C ILE A 295 24.73 -13.79 -25.95
N ARG A 296 25.36 -14.94 -26.21
CA ARG A 296 26.73 -15.00 -26.71
C ARG A 296 26.73 -14.53 -28.16
N MET A 297 27.04 -13.25 -28.38
CA MET A 297 27.35 -12.76 -29.72
C MET A 297 28.58 -13.51 -30.25
N LYS A 298 28.40 -14.24 -31.35
CA LYS A 298 29.51 -14.79 -32.13
C LYS A 298 30.16 -13.64 -32.88
N THR A 299 31.30 -13.17 -32.39
CA THR A 299 32.21 -12.38 -33.21
C THR A 299 32.89 -13.32 -34.18
N SER A 300 32.50 -13.28 -35.46
CA SER A 300 33.25 -13.92 -36.53
C SER A 300 34.53 -13.12 -36.75
N SER A 301 35.64 -13.63 -36.22
CA SER A 301 36.98 -13.17 -36.59
C SER A 301 37.33 -13.77 -37.95
N SER A 302 37.61 -12.91 -38.92
CA SER A 302 38.32 -13.34 -40.12
C SER A 302 39.34 -12.29 -40.52
N PHE A 303 40.60 -12.74 -40.51
CA PHE A 303 41.78 -12.24 -41.21
C PHE A 303 42.67 -11.21 -40.48
N LEU A 304 43.72 -11.75 -39.84
CA LEU A 304 45.01 -11.10 -39.61
C LEU A 304 45.95 -11.45 -40.77
N SER A 305 46.42 -10.44 -41.49
CA SER A 305 47.73 -10.31 -42.16
C SER A 305 47.57 -9.09 -43.08
N SER A 306 48.38 -8.05 -43.14
CA SER A 306 49.81 -7.86 -42.87
C SER A 306 50.06 -6.36 -43.13
N PHE A 307 50.78 -5.67 -42.26
CA PHE A 307 51.45 -4.40 -42.63
C PHE A 307 52.72 -4.74 -43.43
N PRO A 308 53.12 -3.94 -44.45
CA PRO A 308 53.84 -2.70 -44.15
C PRO A 308 53.74 -1.54 -45.18
N ALA A 309 54.31 -0.40 -44.74
CA ALA A 309 55.09 0.60 -45.49
C ALA A 309 54.46 1.95 -45.87
N ASN A 310 54.95 2.98 -45.16
CA ASN A 310 55.09 4.40 -45.52
C ASN A 310 55.19 4.71 -47.03
N LYS A 311 54.49 5.77 -47.48
CA LYS A 311 55.10 7.04 -47.97
C LYS A 311 54.09 8.04 -48.56
N ARG A 312 54.39 9.31 -48.28
CA ARG A 312 54.23 10.54 -49.10
C ARG A 312 52.86 11.21 -49.24
N ILE A 313 52.77 12.32 -48.49
CA ILE A 313 52.35 13.68 -48.89
C ILE A 313 52.28 13.90 -50.42
N ARG A 314 51.14 14.39 -50.89
CA ARG A 314 51.03 15.41 -51.96
C ARG A 314 49.75 16.24 -51.77
N VAL A 315 49.95 17.55 -51.71
CA VAL A 315 48.96 18.63 -51.73
C VAL A 315 48.41 18.74 -53.15
N GLY A 316 47.09 18.83 -53.30
CA GLY A 316 46.43 19.15 -54.56
C GLY A 316 46.27 20.66 -54.70
N GLU A 317 46.86 21.24 -55.74
CA GLU A 317 46.53 22.57 -56.26
C GLU A 317 45.22 22.49 -57.06
N GLU A 318 44.20 23.24 -56.65
CA GLU A 318 43.13 23.70 -57.54
C GLU A 318 43.35 25.19 -57.80
N LYS A 319 43.55 25.54 -59.07
CA LYS A 319 43.52 26.90 -59.58
C LYS A 319 42.11 27.19 -60.10
N GLU A 320 41.44 28.12 -59.43
CA GLU A 320 40.20 28.71 -59.90
C GLU A 320 40.55 30.02 -60.64
N THR A 321 40.25 30.05 -61.94
CA THR A 321 40.41 31.21 -62.81
C THR A 321 39.25 32.17 -62.64
N THR A 322 39.56 33.36 -62.12
CA THR A 322 38.75 34.57 -62.11
C THR A 322 38.58 35.17 -63.50
N HIS A 323 37.37 35.63 -63.82
CA HIS A 323 37.16 36.72 -64.77
C HIS A 323 36.03 37.62 -64.26
N GLU A 324 36.41 38.77 -63.71
CA GLU A 324 35.61 40.00 -63.73
C GLU A 324 36.11 40.88 -64.89
N ALA A 325 35.20 41.72 -65.36
CA ALA A 325 35.25 42.42 -66.64
C ALA A 325 36.22 43.63 -66.69
N GLU A 326 36.49 44.02 -67.95
CA GLU A 326 37.25 45.19 -68.47
C GLU A 326 38.77 45.03 -68.68
#